data_AF-A0A3G2L9Z7-F1
#
_entry.id   AF-A0A3G2L9Z7-F1
#
_cell.length_a   1.000
_cell.length_b   1.000
_cell.length_c   1.000
_cell.angle_alpha   90.00
_cell.angle_beta   90.00
_cell.angle_gamma   90.00
#
_symmetry.space_group_name_H-M   'P 1'
#
loop_
_entity.id
_entity.type
_entity.pdbx_description
1 polymer ?
#
loop_
_entity_poly.entity_id
_entity_poly.type
_entity_poly.pdbx_seq_one_letter_code
_entity_poly.pdbx_strand_id
1 'polypeptide(L)'
;MKLSIGQITKATTKFKENIKYTDEGHLNLRHITSNGVEGEAINLFRPMFWFKNKNEICPAIILSSNPLLKNKERKPWEDEINIEKSRVHYFGDNKTPGKHPLESLPKEPQTGNQKMVSMAENYLSNDRAKRIEAPPIIIFQHCKVGRQSKGYRKFIGVGYLYNYQLIQQKTTEGKFFANYCYDIKLIDLENNQFDWSWIYDRKSWNPTKNNNLKAPESWKRWMEHGHPENNNVEDLGKVHRKFENQVVEILKSGPINAPIGNLNPDRTLTTLNYFQRNPFVKAWVLQNSNGICEVCNKDAPFNTDQGEFFLEVHHIKALSKGGSDTIENTIALCPNCHREIHHGTNRLKIEEGLFKKIPRIKKEN
;
A
#
# COMPACT_ATOMS: atom_id res chain seq x y z
N MET A 1 16.05 24.33 1.89
CA MET A 1 17.21 23.41 1.80
C MET A 1 16.76 22.24 0.94
N LYS A 2 17.47 21.93 -0.15
CA LYS A 2 16.98 20.96 -1.14
C LYS A 2 17.77 19.66 -1.09
N LEU A 3 17.06 18.53 -1.23
CA LEU A 3 17.63 17.19 -1.38
C LEU A 3 17.28 16.62 -2.75
N SER A 4 18.28 16.27 -3.55
CA SER A 4 18.05 15.64 -4.86
C SER A 4 17.85 14.14 -4.73
N ILE A 5 16.96 13.54 -5.53
CA ILE A 5 16.83 12.08 -5.62
C ILE A 5 18.22 11.46 -5.89
N GLY A 6 18.57 10.46 -5.08
CA GLY A 6 19.85 9.78 -5.12
C GLY A 6 21.00 10.47 -4.39
N GLN A 7 20.78 11.66 -3.81
CA GLN A 7 21.78 12.36 -3.03
C GLN A 7 22.19 11.54 -1.80
N ILE A 8 23.51 11.44 -1.60
CA ILE A 8 24.10 10.74 -0.45
C ILE A 8 24.31 11.73 0.69
N THR A 9 23.78 11.38 1.85
CA THR A 9 23.91 12.13 3.11
C THR A 9 24.69 11.30 4.13
N LYS A 10 25.39 11.99 5.03
CA LYS A 10 26.01 11.38 6.20
C LYS A 10 25.01 11.38 7.35
N ALA A 11 24.72 10.20 7.88
CA ALA A 11 23.90 9.97 9.07
C ALA A 11 24.81 9.63 10.25
N THR A 12 25.31 10.65 10.94
CA THR A 12 26.26 10.45 12.05
C THR A 12 25.58 10.06 13.36
N THR A 13 26.33 9.30 14.15
CA THR A 13 25.90 8.74 15.42
C THR A 13 26.40 9.53 16.63
N LYS A 14 27.45 10.34 16.46
CA LYS A 14 28.04 11.14 17.53
C LYS A 14 27.16 12.39 17.74
N PHE A 15 26.56 12.51 18.92
CA PHE A 15 26.09 13.79 19.44
C PHE A 15 27.33 14.64 19.66
N LYS A 16 27.67 15.48 18.69
CA LYS A 16 28.70 16.50 18.86
C LYS A 16 27.98 17.83 19.04
N GLU A 17 28.42 18.60 20.03
CA GLU A 17 28.16 20.03 20.09
C GLU A 17 28.53 20.64 18.73
N ASN A 18 27.64 21.48 18.17
CA ASN A 18 27.71 22.06 16.81
C ASN A 18 27.54 21.05 15.65
N ILE A 19 26.28 20.75 15.33
CA ILE A 19 25.92 19.93 14.15
C ILE A 19 26.24 20.70 12.86
N LYS A 20 27.39 20.39 12.24
CA LYS A 20 27.81 20.99 10.96
C LYS A 20 26.86 20.66 9.81
N TYR A 21 26.69 21.59 8.87
CA TYR A 21 25.89 21.41 7.66
C TYR A 21 26.37 20.24 6.79
N THR A 22 27.69 20.07 6.70
CA THR A 22 28.33 18.93 6.03
C THR A 22 29.16 18.09 7.00
N ASP A 23 29.28 16.81 6.71
CA ASP A 23 30.14 15.86 7.40
C ASP A 23 30.76 14.88 6.39
N GLU A 24 32.08 14.73 6.44
CA GLU A 24 32.88 13.96 5.47
C GLU A 24 32.55 14.30 4.00
N GLY A 25 32.31 15.57 3.68
CA GLY A 25 32.01 16.04 2.31
C GLY A 25 30.57 15.79 1.85
N HIS A 26 29.71 15.21 2.69
CA HIS A 26 28.30 14.98 2.41
C HIS A 26 27.40 15.86 3.28
N LEU A 27 26.16 16.12 2.85
CA LEU A 27 25.20 16.79 3.73
C LEU A 27 24.95 15.95 4.98
N ASN A 28 24.88 16.61 6.13
CA ASN A 28 24.64 15.97 7.40
C ASN A 28 23.14 15.81 7.65
N LEU A 29 22.63 14.57 7.66
CA LEU A 29 21.21 14.28 7.83
C LEU A 29 20.67 14.71 9.20
N ARG A 30 21.51 14.75 10.25
CA ARG A 30 21.12 15.31 11.54
C ARG A 30 20.91 16.82 11.44
N HIS A 31 21.81 17.53 10.75
CA HIS A 31 21.66 18.97 10.53
C HIS A 31 20.38 19.26 9.75
N ILE A 32 20.14 18.48 8.68
CA ILE A 32 18.95 18.59 7.83
C ILE A 32 17.68 18.40 8.67
N THR A 33 17.62 17.36 9.50
CA THR A 33 16.41 17.05 10.27
C THR A 33 16.17 18.02 11.43
N SER A 34 17.22 18.63 11.98
CA SER A 34 17.13 19.52 13.14
C SER A 34 17.20 21.02 12.81
N ASN A 35 17.44 21.40 11.56
CA ASN A 35 17.83 22.76 11.17
C ASN A 35 19.05 23.29 11.95
N GLY A 36 19.97 22.40 12.33
CA GLY A 36 21.13 22.73 13.17
C GLY A 36 20.81 22.94 14.65
N VAL A 37 19.55 22.81 15.09
CA VAL A 37 19.15 22.94 16.49
C VAL A 37 19.49 21.64 17.25
N GLU A 38 20.13 21.78 18.40
CA GLU A 38 20.50 20.64 19.25
C GLU A 38 19.26 20.02 19.93
N GLY A 39 19.25 18.69 20.09
CA GLY A 39 18.12 17.96 20.71
C GLY A 39 16.89 17.75 19.81
N GLU A 40 16.79 18.45 18.67
CA GLU A 40 15.68 18.28 17.71
C GLU A 40 15.95 17.27 16.58
N ALA A 41 17.18 16.75 16.49
CA ALA A 41 17.55 15.78 15.47
C ALA A 41 16.82 14.44 15.69
N ILE A 42 16.35 13.83 14.61
CA ILE A 42 15.69 12.53 14.72
C ILE A 42 16.71 11.43 15.03
N ASN A 43 16.27 10.45 15.81
CA ASN A 43 17.00 9.21 16.03
C ASN A 43 17.04 8.36 14.75
N LEU A 44 18.15 8.44 14.01
CA LEU A 44 18.41 7.69 12.77
C LEU A 44 18.79 6.21 12.99
N PHE A 45 18.73 5.69 14.23
CA PHE A 45 19.08 4.30 14.55
C PHE A 45 17.93 3.32 14.30
N ARG A 46 16.69 3.81 14.24
CA ARG A 46 15.51 2.97 13.97
C ARG A 46 15.27 2.84 12.48
N PRO A 47 14.67 1.74 12.01
CA PRO A 47 14.26 1.60 10.62
C PRO A 47 13.12 2.57 10.27
N MET A 48 12.25 2.85 11.24
CA MET A 48 11.13 3.80 11.13
C MET A 48 11.23 4.84 12.23
N PHE A 49 11.16 6.12 11.85
CA PHE A 49 11.23 7.22 12.82
C PHE A 49 10.39 8.40 12.34
N TRP A 50 9.88 9.18 13.29
CA TRP A 50 9.03 10.33 13.03
C TRP A 50 9.42 11.48 13.95
N PHE A 51 9.09 12.70 13.53
CA PHE A 51 9.23 13.86 14.41
C PHE A 51 8.18 13.80 15.53
N LYS A 52 8.56 14.23 16.75
CA LYS A 52 7.61 14.35 17.87
C LYS A 52 6.43 15.21 17.44
N ASN A 53 5.23 14.79 17.81
CA ASN A 53 4.02 15.55 17.53
C ASN A 53 4.12 16.90 18.27
N LYS A 54 3.88 17.99 17.55
CA LYS A 54 3.67 19.32 18.13
C LYS A 54 2.27 19.75 17.68
N ASN A 55 1.39 20.05 18.62
CA ASN A 55 -0.04 20.26 18.36
C ASN A 55 -0.70 19.05 17.67
N GLU A 56 -0.42 17.83 18.16
CA GLU A 56 -0.97 16.54 17.67
C GLU A 56 -0.62 16.12 16.24
N ILE A 57 0.01 16.99 15.45
CA ILE A 57 0.37 16.70 14.07
C ILE A 57 1.76 16.09 13.98
N CYS A 58 1.87 15.05 13.16
CA CYS A 58 3.14 14.44 12.80
C CYS A 58 3.74 15.21 11.60
N PRO A 59 4.93 15.82 11.73
CA PRO A 59 5.53 16.60 10.65
C PRO A 59 5.92 15.75 9.44
N ALA A 60 6.52 14.58 9.67
CA ALA A 60 6.92 13.61 8.65
C ALA A 60 7.21 12.25 9.30
N ILE A 61 7.09 11.20 8.49
CA ILE A 61 7.59 9.86 8.79
C ILE A 61 8.81 9.62 7.91
N ILE A 62 9.84 9.00 8.45
CA ILE A 62 11.04 8.62 7.71
C ILE A 62 11.21 7.10 7.78
N LEU A 63 11.36 6.48 6.62
CA LEU A 63 11.63 5.07 6.44
C LEU A 63 13.08 4.90 5.98
N SER A 64 13.84 4.07 6.68
CA SER A 64 15.24 3.76 6.37
C SER A 64 15.37 2.29 6.00
N SER A 65 15.45 2.01 4.70
CA SER A 65 15.68 0.67 4.17
C SER A 65 17.17 0.32 4.20
N ASN A 66 17.51 -0.93 4.56
CA ASN A 66 18.90 -1.36 4.67
C ASN A 66 19.20 -2.61 3.84
N PRO A 67 19.56 -2.46 2.55
CA PRO A 67 19.93 -3.58 1.68
C PRO A 67 21.30 -4.19 2.00
N LEU A 68 22.06 -3.59 2.93
CA LEU A 68 23.43 -4.01 3.27
C LEU A 68 23.47 -5.04 4.40
N LEU A 69 22.32 -5.41 4.97
CA LEU A 69 22.24 -6.47 5.97
C LEU A 69 22.65 -7.79 5.30
N LYS A 70 23.80 -8.33 5.71
CA LYS A 70 24.35 -9.59 5.19
C LYS A 70 23.37 -10.74 5.47
N ASN A 71 22.61 -11.16 4.46
CA ASN A 71 22.19 -12.55 4.31
C ASN A 71 22.71 -13.03 2.96
N LYS A 72 23.31 -14.22 2.95
CA LYS A 72 23.85 -14.84 1.72
C LYS A 72 22.73 -15.24 0.73
N GLU A 73 21.49 -15.25 1.20
CA GLU A 73 20.28 -15.51 0.42
C GLU A 73 19.32 -14.30 0.57
N ARG A 74 18.80 -13.81 -0.56
CA ARG A 74 17.72 -12.81 -0.57
C ARG A 74 16.53 -13.37 0.20
N LYS A 75 16.10 -12.70 1.25
CA LYS A 75 14.84 -13.06 1.91
C LYS A 75 13.67 -12.63 1.03
N PRO A 76 12.57 -13.40 0.93
CA PRO A 76 11.37 -12.96 0.21
C PRO A 76 10.73 -11.67 0.78
N TRP A 77 11.20 -11.22 1.95
CA TRP A 77 10.68 -10.12 2.75
C TRP A 77 11.73 -9.00 2.94
N GLU A 78 12.50 -8.70 1.90
CA GLU A 78 13.36 -7.52 1.84
C GLU A 78 12.60 -6.34 1.23
N ASP A 79 12.80 -5.13 1.78
CA ASP A 79 12.18 -3.93 1.22
C ASP A 79 12.49 -3.81 -0.29
N GLU A 80 11.45 -3.63 -1.08
CA GLU A 80 11.58 -3.45 -2.52
C GLU A 80 11.40 -1.97 -2.85
N ILE A 81 12.42 -1.37 -3.46
CA ILE A 81 12.36 0.01 -3.94
C ILE A 81 12.34 -0.04 -5.47
N ASN A 82 11.19 0.22 -6.06
CA ASN A 82 11.00 0.31 -7.49
C ASN A 82 10.80 1.78 -7.90
N ILE A 83 11.91 2.45 -8.21
CA ILE A 83 11.90 3.88 -8.58
C ILE A 83 11.13 4.10 -9.88
N GLU A 84 11.29 3.21 -10.87
CA GLU A 84 10.61 3.31 -12.18
C GLU A 84 9.08 3.28 -12.04
N LYS A 85 8.56 2.42 -11.16
CA LYS A 85 7.11 2.34 -10.85
C LYS A 85 6.67 3.36 -9.80
N SER A 86 7.61 4.12 -9.23
CA SER A 86 7.38 5.04 -8.10
C SER A 86 6.70 4.34 -6.92
N ARG A 87 7.18 3.13 -6.58
CA ARG A 87 6.60 2.27 -5.53
C ARG A 87 7.69 1.77 -4.60
N VAL A 88 7.39 1.75 -3.29
CA VAL A 88 8.23 1.11 -2.28
C VAL A 88 7.39 0.15 -1.45
N HIS A 89 7.78 -1.12 -1.42
CA HIS A 89 7.27 -2.10 -0.48
C HIS A 89 8.18 -2.10 0.74
N TYR A 90 7.67 -1.64 1.87
CA TYR A 90 8.43 -1.50 3.10
C TYR A 90 7.88 -2.41 4.18
N PHE A 91 8.73 -3.27 4.77
CA PHE A 91 8.29 -4.19 5.80
C PHE A 91 8.41 -3.57 7.19
N GLY A 92 7.36 -3.76 8.00
CA GLY A 92 7.23 -3.20 9.34
C GLY A 92 8.28 -3.66 10.34
N ASP A 93 8.23 -3.09 11.53
CA ASP A 93 9.27 -3.28 12.55
C ASP A 93 9.06 -4.50 13.46
N ASN A 94 7.97 -5.27 13.33
CA ASN A 94 7.82 -6.52 14.07
C ASN A 94 8.71 -7.62 13.49
N LYS A 95 9.46 -8.31 14.37
CA LYS A 95 10.34 -9.43 14.01
C LYS A 95 10.22 -10.62 14.96
N THR A 96 9.21 -10.60 15.83
CA THR A 96 9.13 -11.51 16.99
C THR A 96 7.98 -12.50 16.81
N PRO A 97 8.26 -13.81 16.70
CA PRO A 97 7.24 -14.86 16.74
C PRO A 97 6.36 -14.77 17.99
N GLY A 98 5.05 -14.94 17.80
CA GLY A 98 4.06 -14.89 18.88
C GLY A 98 3.72 -13.48 19.39
N LYS A 99 4.46 -12.44 18.99
CA LYS A 99 4.18 -11.06 19.36
C LYS A 99 3.19 -10.43 18.37
N HIS A 100 2.17 -9.73 18.87
CA HIS A 100 1.25 -9.03 17.99
C HIS A 100 1.98 -7.86 17.29
N PRO A 101 1.78 -7.60 15.98
CA PRO A 101 2.56 -6.60 15.24
C PRO A 101 2.41 -5.16 15.75
N LEU A 102 1.32 -4.87 16.47
CA LEU A 102 1.03 -3.58 17.10
C LEU A 102 1.35 -3.56 18.61
N GLU A 103 2.01 -4.58 19.15
CA GLU A 103 2.33 -4.65 20.57
C GLU A 103 3.58 -3.83 20.93
N SER A 104 3.43 -2.86 21.82
CA SER A 104 4.52 -2.00 22.32
C SER A 104 5.39 -2.72 23.35
N LEU A 105 6.67 -2.32 23.44
CA LEU A 105 7.56 -2.76 24.52
C LEU A 105 7.45 -1.81 25.73
N PRO A 106 7.68 -2.27 26.97
CA PRO A 106 7.58 -1.43 28.18
C PRO A 106 8.44 -0.16 28.18
N LYS A 107 9.51 -0.12 27.37
CA LYS A 107 10.45 1.01 27.25
C LYS A 107 10.30 1.79 25.94
N GLU A 108 9.31 1.47 25.10
CA GLU A 108 9.04 2.19 23.86
C GLU A 108 7.57 2.65 23.83
N PRO A 109 7.30 3.97 23.89
CA PRO A 109 5.92 4.45 23.99
C PRO A 109 5.09 4.18 22.74
N GLN A 110 5.72 3.97 21.58
CA GLN A 110 5.05 3.62 20.32
C GLN A 110 6.02 2.94 19.34
N THR A 111 5.59 1.87 18.66
CA THR A 111 6.34 1.19 17.59
C THR A 111 6.11 1.85 16.23
N GLY A 112 6.97 1.55 15.25
CA GLY A 112 6.80 1.99 13.86
C GLY A 112 5.49 1.47 13.26
N ASN A 113 5.15 0.21 13.49
CA ASN A 113 3.87 -0.35 13.06
C ASN A 113 2.67 0.37 13.67
N GLN A 114 2.69 0.62 14.99
CA GLN A 114 1.64 1.41 15.64
C GLN A 114 1.52 2.81 15.03
N LYS A 115 2.66 3.47 14.74
CA LYS A 115 2.65 4.80 14.12
C LYS A 115 2.03 4.77 12.72
N MET A 116 2.48 3.87 11.84
CA MET A 116 1.97 3.78 10.47
C MET A 116 0.48 3.46 10.44
N VAL A 117 0.03 2.48 11.24
CA VAL A 117 -1.39 2.11 11.30
C VAL A 117 -2.22 3.25 11.88
N SER A 118 -1.75 3.96 12.91
CA SER A 118 -2.45 5.13 13.46
C SER A 118 -2.59 6.29 12.47
N MET A 119 -1.70 6.39 11.48
CA MET A 119 -1.74 7.44 10.47
C MET A 119 -2.39 6.95 9.16
N ALA A 120 -2.72 5.66 9.03
CA ALA A 120 -3.17 5.08 7.77
C ALA A 120 -4.43 5.75 7.22
N GLU A 121 -5.36 6.09 8.11
CA GLU A 121 -6.59 6.78 7.74
C GLU A 121 -6.33 8.15 7.09
N ASN A 122 -5.28 8.85 7.49
CA ASN A 122 -4.91 10.14 6.90
C ASN A 122 -4.53 10.02 5.43
N TYR A 123 -4.08 8.83 5.00
CA TYR A 123 -3.73 8.60 3.61
C TYR A 123 -4.85 7.96 2.79
N LEU A 124 -5.55 6.99 3.39
CA LEU A 124 -6.51 6.12 2.69
C LEU A 124 -7.93 6.69 2.67
N SER A 125 -8.22 7.72 3.47
CA SER A 125 -9.54 8.35 3.50
C SER A 125 -9.77 9.25 2.27
N ASN A 126 -11.02 9.26 1.81
CA ASN A 126 -11.50 10.22 0.81
C ASN A 126 -11.68 11.64 1.39
N ASP A 127 -11.53 11.82 2.71
CA ASP A 127 -11.59 13.11 3.37
C ASP A 127 -10.31 13.96 3.13
N ARG A 128 -10.50 15.12 2.50
CA ARG A 128 -9.44 16.10 2.23
C ARG A 128 -8.80 16.62 3.52
N ALA A 129 -9.56 16.82 4.60
CA ALA A 129 -9.03 17.33 5.86
C ALA A 129 -8.00 16.36 6.45
N LYS A 130 -8.30 15.06 6.41
CA LYS A 130 -7.36 14.00 6.85
C LYS A 130 -6.09 13.96 6.00
N ARG A 131 -6.20 14.14 4.68
CA ARG A 131 -5.02 14.17 3.77
C ARG A 131 -4.12 15.38 4.00
N ILE A 132 -4.66 16.53 4.37
CA ILE A 132 -3.88 17.74 4.69
C ILE A 132 -2.96 17.51 5.90
N GLU A 133 -3.45 16.75 6.88
CA GLU A 133 -2.74 16.41 8.11
C GLU A 133 -1.76 15.23 7.93
N ALA A 134 -1.93 14.42 6.88
CA ALA A 134 -1.08 13.28 6.58
C ALA A 134 0.42 13.68 6.55
N PRO A 135 1.29 12.99 7.32
CA PRO A 135 2.73 13.25 7.24
C PRO A 135 3.30 12.76 5.91
N PRO A 136 4.15 13.52 5.20
CA PRO A 136 4.96 12.95 4.13
C PRO A 136 5.83 11.80 4.64
N ILE A 137 5.93 10.75 3.83
CA ILE A 137 6.79 9.58 4.09
C ILE A 137 8.06 9.76 3.28
N ILE A 138 9.17 10.02 3.95
CA ILE A 138 10.48 10.29 3.37
C ILE A 138 11.29 9.00 3.40
N ILE A 139 11.82 8.57 2.27
CA ILE A 139 12.50 7.27 2.15
C ILE A 139 14.00 7.49 1.97
N PHE A 140 14.78 6.84 2.81
CA PHE A 140 16.22 6.72 2.70
C PHE A 140 16.63 5.25 2.58
N GLN A 141 17.72 5.01 1.87
CA GLN A 141 18.33 3.70 1.76
C GLN A 141 19.77 3.74 2.25
N HIS A 142 20.21 2.74 3.02
CA HIS A 142 21.61 2.60 3.39
C HIS A 142 22.45 2.34 2.13
N CYS A 143 23.55 3.07 1.99
CA CYS A 143 24.49 2.90 0.88
C CYS A 143 25.94 2.82 1.38
N LYS A 144 26.82 2.30 0.51
CA LYS A 144 28.27 2.31 0.73
C LYS A 144 28.87 3.55 0.08
N VAL A 145 29.87 4.15 0.73
CA VAL A 145 30.71 5.21 0.16
C VAL A 145 32.16 4.77 0.31
N GLY A 146 32.84 4.55 -0.81
CA GLY A 146 34.15 3.91 -0.83
C GLY A 146 34.14 2.57 -0.08
N ARG A 147 35.00 2.42 0.93
CA ARG A 147 35.07 1.22 1.79
C ARG A 147 34.10 1.24 2.97
N GLN A 148 33.45 2.37 3.26
CA GLN A 148 32.58 2.52 4.42
C GLN A 148 31.14 2.04 4.08
N SER A 149 30.62 1.11 4.88
CA SER A 149 29.27 0.53 4.73
C SER A 149 28.25 1.01 5.78
N LYS A 150 28.68 1.89 6.68
CA LYS A 150 27.85 2.44 7.76
C LYS A 150 27.88 3.97 7.71
N GLY A 151 26.80 4.59 8.17
CA GLY A 151 26.71 6.04 8.36
C GLY A 151 26.33 6.84 7.11
N TYR A 152 25.97 6.21 6.00
CA TYR A 152 25.48 6.89 4.80
C TYR A 152 24.06 6.50 4.43
N ARG A 153 23.32 7.46 3.90
CA ARG A 153 21.94 7.30 3.44
C ARG A 153 21.77 7.98 2.09
N LYS A 154 21.30 7.22 1.10
CA LYS A 154 20.83 7.72 -0.18
C LYS A 154 19.38 8.16 -0.03
N PHE A 155 19.07 9.40 -0.39
CA PHE A 155 17.69 9.87 -0.46
C PHE A 155 17.00 9.21 -1.67
N ILE A 156 15.88 8.53 -1.43
CA ILE A 156 15.14 7.80 -2.46
C ILE A 156 14.00 8.66 -3.00
N GLY A 157 13.26 9.32 -2.10
CA GLY A 157 12.14 10.17 -2.47
C GLY A 157 11.20 10.45 -1.30
N VAL A 158 10.10 11.11 -1.61
CA VAL A 158 8.98 11.33 -0.69
C VAL A 158 7.73 10.69 -1.29
N GLY A 159 6.83 10.24 -0.44
CA GLY A 159 5.60 9.60 -0.85
C GLY A 159 4.53 9.61 0.22
N TYR A 160 3.40 8.98 -0.09
CA TYR A 160 2.29 8.73 0.84
C TYR A 160 2.03 7.23 0.94
N LEU A 161 1.43 6.81 2.05
CA LEU A 161 0.96 5.43 2.20
C LEU A 161 -0.17 5.20 1.20
N TYR A 162 -0.03 4.17 0.39
CA TYR A 162 -1.01 3.82 -0.62
C TYR A 162 -1.88 2.64 -0.22
N ASN A 163 -1.25 1.67 0.44
CA ASN A 163 -1.91 0.49 0.96
C ASN A 163 -1.03 -0.10 2.06
N TYR A 164 -1.61 -0.94 2.90
CA TYR A 164 -0.84 -1.77 3.82
C TYR A 164 -1.58 -3.08 4.07
N GLN A 165 -0.81 -4.14 4.30
CA GLN A 165 -1.35 -5.48 4.49
C GLN A 165 -0.66 -6.17 5.66
N LEU A 166 -1.46 -6.88 6.47
CA LEU A 166 -0.93 -7.82 7.44
C LEU A 166 -0.44 -9.06 6.69
N ILE A 167 0.82 -9.41 6.90
CA ILE A 167 1.50 -10.51 6.24
C ILE A 167 2.14 -11.45 7.26
N GLN A 168 2.46 -12.66 6.83
CA GLN A 168 3.25 -13.62 7.61
C GLN A 168 4.70 -13.66 7.08
N GLN A 169 5.67 -13.51 7.97
CA GLN A 169 7.10 -13.59 7.68
C GLN A 169 7.74 -14.71 8.50
N LYS A 170 8.95 -15.13 8.10
CA LYS A 170 9.68 -16.23 8.74
C LYS A 170 11.07 -15.77 9.20
N THR A 171 11.46 -16.11 10.42
CA THR A 171 12.81 -15.84 10.96
C THR A 171 13.85 -16.74 10.28
N THR A 172 15.13 -16.46 10.51
CA THR A 172 16.25 -17.31 10.04
C THR A 172 16.20 -18.72 10.59
N GLU A 173 15.65 -18.89 11.80
CA GLU A 173 15.45 -20.18 12.48
C GLU A 173 14.14 -20.86 12.07
N GLY A 174 13.41 -20.26 11.12
CA GLY A 174 12.22 -20.83 10.53
C GLY A 174 10.92 -20.62 11.30
N LYS A 175 10.89 -19.73 12.30
CA LYS A 175 9.68 -19.41 13.06
C LYS A 175 8.84 -18.36 12.34
N PHE A 176 7.52 -18.54 12.31
CA PHE A 176 6.61 -17.57 11.70
C PHE A 176 6.26 -16.44 12.66
N PHE A 177 6.06 -15.24 12.12
CA PHE A 177 5.57 -14.07 12.83
C PHE A 177 4.74 -13.20 11.90
N ALA A 178 3.75 -12.48 12.43
CA ALA A 178 2.96 -11.54 11.66
C ALA A 178 3.69 -10.18 11.59
N ASN A 179 3.56 -9.45 10.49
CA ASN A 179 4.08 -8.09 10.34
C ASN A 179 3.26 -7.33 9.30
N TYR A 180 3.55 -6.06 9.06
CA TYR A 180 2.92 -5.30 7.98
C TYR A 180 3.86 -5.14 6.78
N CYS A 181 3.29 -5.17 5.58
CA CYS A 181 3.90 -4.62 4.38
C CYS A 181 3.19 -3.29 4.08
N TYR A 182 3.96 -2.21 3.93
CA TYR A 182 3.45 -0.89 3.56
C TYR A 182 3.83 -0.58 2.12
N ASP A 183 2.82 -0.30 1.30
CA ASP A 183 3.01 0.14 -0.08
C ASP A 183 3.03 1.65 -0.09
N ILE A 184 4.20 2.24 -0.35
CA ILE A 184 4.38 3.69 -0.45
C ILE A 184 4.40 4.07 -1.92
N LYS A 185 3.55 5.02 -2.32
CA LYS A 185 3.63 5.64 -3.65
C LYS A 185 4.55 6.85 -3.55
N LEU A 186 5.64 6.84 -4.30
CA LEU A 186 6.51 8.00 -4.45
C LEU A 186 5.82 9.05 -5.30
N ILE A 187 6.00 10.30 -4.92
CA ILE A 187 5.49 11.46 -5.65
C ILE A 187 6.58 12.06 -6.54
N ASP A 188 6.17 12.67 -7.65
CA ASP A 188 7.07 13.42 -8.51
C ASP A 188 7.57 14.67 -7.79
N LEU A 189 8.86 14.97 -7.92
CA LEU A 189 9.47 16.15 -7.33
C LEU A 189 9.92 17.10 -8.44
N GLU A 190 9.68 18.40 -8.28
CA GLU A 190 10.12 19.41 -9.23
C GLU A 190 11.65 19.37 -9.35
N ASN A 191 12.16 19.18 -10.56
CA ASN A 191 13.59 19.03 -10.84
C ASN A 191 14.26 17.88 -10.04
N ASN A 192 13.49 16.86 -9.65
CA ASN A 192 13.95 15.76 -8.79
C ASN A 192 14.50 16.23 -7.43
N GLN A 193 14.00 17.36 -6.91
CA GLN A 193 14.46 17.97 -5.66
C GLN A 193 13.34 18.11 -4.64
N PHE A 194 13.63 17.70 -3.41
CA PHE A 194 12.75 17.85 -2.26
C PHE A 194 13.16 19.08 -1.43
N ASP A 195 12.30 20.08 -1.29
CA ASP A 195 12.56 21.20 -0.38
C ASP A 195 12.17 20.86 1.06
N TRP A 196 13.18 20.59 1.88
CA TRP A 196 13.02 20.22 3.28
C TRP A 196 12.39 21.32 4.14
N SER A 197 12.39 22.58 3.67
CA SER A 197 11.75 23.66 4.42
C SER A 197 10.24 23.45 4.60
N TRP A 198 9.61 22.63 3.77
CA TRP A 198 8.25 22.14 4.01
C TRP A 198 8.11 21.37 5.33
N ILE A 199 9.10 20.53 5.68
CA ILE A 199 9.08 19.79 6.95
C ILE A 199 9.25 20.74 8.13
N TYR A 200 10.01 21.82 7.98
CA TYR A 200 10.11 22.85 9.02
C TYR A 200 8.79 23.60 9.22
N ASP A 201 8.08 23.91 8.13
CA ASP A 201 6.73 24.50 8.22
C ASP A 201 5.78 23.53 8.95
N ARG A 202 5.84 22.23 8.65
CA ARG A 202 5.03 21.20 9.36
C ARG A 202 5.45 20.99 10.82
N LYS A 203 6.73 21.13 11.18
CA LYS A 203 7.19 21.12 12.59
C LYS A 203 6.67 22.32 13.39
N SER A 204 6.39 23.43 12.71
CA SER A 204 5.86 24.66 13.28
C SER A 204 4.38 24.84 12.95
N TRP A 205 3.65 23.72 12.84
CA TRP A 205 2.26 23.69 12.37
C TRP A 205 1.40 24.76 13.04
N ASN A 206 0.78 25.57 12.18
CA ASN A 206 -0.22 26.54 12.57
C ASN A 206 -1.52 26.27 11.80
N PRO A 207 -2.65 25.97 12.48
CA PRO A 207 -3.92 25.65 11.82
C PRO A 207 -4.48 26.81 10.99
N THR A 208 -4.06 28.06 11.24
CA THR A 208 -4.50 29.24 10.46
C THR A 208 -3.60 29.55 9.27
N LYS A 209 -2.52 28.78 9.04
CA LYS A 209 -1.59 28.96 7.92
C LYS A 209 -1.60 27.73 7.01
N ASN A 210 -1.29 27.93 5.74
CA ASN A 210 -1.06 26.82 4.83
C ASN A 210 0.35 26.22 5.06
N ASN A 211 0.45 25.23 5.95
CA ASN A 211 1.70 24.52 6.26
C ASN A 211 2.21 23.65 5.09
N ASN A 212 1.46 23.54 3.99
CA ASN A 212 1.82 22.77 2.80
C ASN A 212 2.15 23.66 1.59
N LEU A 213 2.36 24.96 1.78
CA LEU A 213 2.71 25.89 0.69
C LEU A 213 3.97 25.46 -0.06
N LYS A 214 4.97 24.95 0.65
CA LYS A 214 6.25 24.46 0.11
C LYS A 214 6.25 22.96 -0.25
N ALA A 215 5.10 22.29 -0.13
CA ALA A 215 4.97 20.91 -0.58
C ALA A 215 5.12 20.83 -2.11
N PRO A 216 5.64 19.70 -2.65
CA PRO A 216 5.62 19.44 -4.09
C PRO A 216 4.20 19.52 -4.67
N GLU A 217 4.08 19.90 -5.93
CA GLU A 217 2.80 20.07 -6.62
C GLU A 217 2.03 18.75 -6.73
N SER A 218 2.76 17.65 -6.92
CA SER A 218 2.24 16.28 -6.87
C SER A 218 1.61 15.94 -5.51
N TRP A 219 2.19 16.40 -4.40
CA TRP A 219 1.62 16.24 -3.06
C TRP A 219 0.36 17.09 -2.90
N LYS A 220 0.39 18.36 -3.32
CA LYS A 220 -0.77 19.25 -3.27
C LYS A 220 -1.94 18.66 -4.06
N ARG A 221 -1.68 18.16 -5.26
CA ARG A 221 -2.68 17.45 -6.07
C ARG A 221 -3.26 16.24 -5.34
N TRP A 222 -2.43 15.43 -4.69
CA TRP A 222 -2.91 14.29 -3.89
C TRP A 222 -3.75 14.73 -2.69
N MET A 223 -3.40 15.81 -1.99
CA MET A 223 -4.23 16.34 -0.91
C MET A 223 -5.61 16.76 -1.42
N GLU A 224 -5.67 17.46 -2.56
CA GLU A 224 -6.92 17.92 -3.14
C GLU A 224 -7.79 16.77 -3.67
N HIS A 225 -7.20 15.84 -4.42
CA HIS A 225 -7.95 14.86 -5.21
C HIS A 225 -7.88 13.42 -4.69
N GLY A 226 -7.05 13.14 -3.69
CA GLY A 226 -6.79 11.78 -3.22
C GLY A 226 -5.89 10.99 -4.17
N HIS A 227 -5.97 9.66 -4.10
CA HIS A 227 -5.16 8.79 -4.94
C HIS A 227 -5.46 8.99 -6.44
N PRO A 228 -4.44 9.13 -7.32
CA PRO A 228 -4.63 9.34 -8.77
C PRO A 228 -5.50 8.25 -9.44
N GLU A 229 -5.46 7.04 -8.88
CA GLU A 229 -6.20 5.86 -9.32
C GLU A 229 -7.70 5.92 -8.98
N ASN A 230 -8.17 6.99 -8.33
CA ASN A 230 -9.59 7.33 -8.27
C ASN A 230 -10.16 7.78 -9.64
N ASN A 231 -9.31 8.20 -10.59
CA ASN A 231 -9.76 8.71 -11.90
C ASN A 231 -9.05 8.13 -13.14
N ASN A 232 -7.93 7.41 -13.05
CA ASN A 232 -7.24 6.85 -14.23
C ASN A 232 -6.40 5.60 -13.91
N VAL A 233 -7.06 4.44 -13.85
CA VAL A 233 -6.40 3.14 -14.02
C VAL A 233 -6.57 2.76 -15.49
N GLU A 234 -5.49 2.37 -16.17
CA GLU A 234 -5.65 1.53 -17.36
C GLU A 234 -6.32 0.24 -16.89
N ASP A 235 -7.64 0.18 -17.04
CA ASP A 235 -8.53 -0.88 -16.61
C ASP A 235 -7.87 -2.26 -16.83
N LEU A 236 -7.64 -3.02 -15.74
CA LEU A 236 -7.17 -4.41 -15.81
C LEU A 236 -8.00 -5.24 -16.79
N GLY A 237 -9.29 -4.92 -16.90
CA GLY A 237 -10.19 -5.48 -17.89
C GLY A 237 -9.79 -5.18 -19.34
N LYS A 238 -9.15 -4.05 -19.64
CA LYS A 238 -8.59 -3.73 -20.97
C LYS A 238 -7.31 -4.51 -21.25
N VAL A 239 -6.40 -4.64 -20.27
CA VAL A 239 -5.16 -5.42 -20.42
C VAL A 239 -5.48 -6.90 -20.64
N HIS A 240 -6.35 -7.46 -19.81
CA HIS A 240 -6.82 -8.84 -19.96
C HIS A 240 -7.55 -9.04 -21.28
N ARG A 241 -8.48 -8.14 -21.66
CA ARG A 241 -9.19 -8.21 -22.95
C ARG A 241 -8.25 -8.15 -24.15
N LYS A 242 -7.17 -7.37 -24.10
CA LYS A 242 -6.15 -7.34 -25.15
C LYS A 242 -5.46 -8.69 -25.30
N PHE A 243 -5.10 -9.32 -24.19
CA PHE A 243 -4.51 -10.66 -24.18
C PHE A 243 -5.49 -11.72 -24.72
N GLU A 244 -6.74 -11.73 -24.22
CA GLU A 244 -7.77 -12.67 -24.69
C GLU A 244 -8.07 -12.51 -26.19
N ASN A 245 -8.08 -11.27 -26.71
CA ASN A 245 -8.22 -11.04 -28.15
C ASN A 245 -7.07 -11.66 -28.96
N GLN A 246 -5.83 -11.55 -28.48
CA GLN A 246 -4.68 -12.21 -29.11
C GLN A 246 -4.82 -13.73 -29.09
N VAL A 247 -5.29 -14.31 -27.98
CA VAL A 247 -5.56 -15.75 -27.88
C VAL A 247 -6.60 -16.19 -28.91
N VAL A 248 -7.70 -15.44 -29.07
CA VAL A 248 -8.75 -15.74 -30.06
C VAL A 248 -8.20 -15.68 -31.48
N GLU A 249 -7.36 -14.71 -31.82
CA GLU A 249 -6.73 -14.60 -33.13
C GLU A 249 -5.78 -15.79 -33.40
N ILE A 250 -4.99 -16.19 -32.41
CA ILE A 250 -4.09 -17.35 -32.50
C ILE A 250 -4.90 -18.63 -32.72
N LEU A 251 -6.00 -18.84 -31.99
CA LEU A 251 -6.86 -20.01 -32.14
C LEU A 251 -7.50 -20.11 -33.54
N LYS A 252 -7.80 -18.97 -34.18
CA LYS A 252 -8.31 -18.92 -35.56
C LYS A 252 -7.26 -19.29 -36.61
N SER A 253 -5.97 -19.26 -36.26
CA SER A 253 -4.87 -19.52 -37.19
C SER A 253 -4.60 -21.01 -37.47
N GLY A 254 -5.29 -21.92 -36.76
CA GLY A 254 -5.19 -23.36 -36.95
C GLY A 254 -4.50 -24.09 -35.78
N PRO A 255 -4.07 -25.35 -35.98
CA PRO A 255 -3.44 -26.16 -34.93
C PRO A 255 -2.13 -25.54 -34.42
N ILE A 256 -1.98 -25.46 -33.10
CA ILE A 256 -0.83 -24.84 -32.43
C ILE A 256 0.04 -25.94 -31.82
N ASN A 257 1.34 -25.94 -32.13
CA ASN A 257 2.31 -26.83 -31.48
C ASN A 257 2.65 -26.32 -30.07
N ALA A 258 3.06 -27.22 -29.18
CA ALA A 258 3.40 -26.87 -27.80
C ALA A 258 4.51 -25.79 -27.75
N PRO A 259 4.25 -24.59 -27.18
CA PRO A 259 5.26 -23.55 -27.09
C PRO A 259 6.23 -23.80 -25.92
N ILE A 260 7.46 -23.32 -26.04
CA ILE A 260 8.46 -23.34 -24.95
C ILE A 260 8.00 -22.47 -23.76
N GLY A 261 7.21 -21.42 -24.04
CA GLY A 261 6.74 -20.45 -23.05
C GLY A 261 7.78 -19.37 -22.71
N ASN A 262 7.43 -18.48 -21.77
CA ASN A 262 8.36 -17.51 -21.20
C ASN A 262 8.90 -18.04 -19.86
N LEU A 263 10.18 -18.39 -19.81
CA LEU A 263 10.85 -18.92 -18.61
C LEU A 263 10.98 -17.88 -17.48
N ASN A 264 10.90 -16.59 -17.80
CA ASN A 264 10.97 -15.47 -16.87
C ASN A 264 9.89 -14.44 -17.21
N PRO A 265 8.60 -14.70 -16.90
CA PRO A 265 7.52 -13.78 -17.23
C PRO A 265 7.64 -12.47 -16.46
N ASP A 266 7.42 -11.36 -17.16
CA ASP A 266 7.40 -10.03 -16.57
C ASP A 266 6.26 -9.91 -15.56
N ARG A 267 6.56 -9.30 -14.41
CA ARG A 267 5.59 -9.08 -13.33
C ARG A 267 5.08 -7.64 -13.36
N THR A 268 3.78 -7.50 -13.56
CA THR A 268 3.08 -6.22 -13.43
C THR A 268 2.39 -6.17 -12.08
N LEU A 269 2.76 -5.18 -11.26
CA LEU A 269 2.09 -4.90 -10.01
C LEU A 269 0.87 -4.05 -10.33
N THR A 270 -0.31 -4.51 -9.92
CA THR A 270 -1.55 -3.75 -10.10
C THR A 270 -2.18 -3.46 -8.76
N THR A 271 -2.72 -2.26 -8.61
CA THR A 271 -3.54 -1.93 -7.46
C THR A 271 -4.94 -2.54 -7.60
N LEU A 272 -5.42 -3.16 -6.52
CA LEU A 272 -6.84 -3.45 -6.35
C LEU A 272 -7.45 -2.39 -5.43
N ASN A 273 -8.49 -1.69 -5.91
CA ASN A 273 -9.35 -0.92 -5.02
C ASN A 273 -10.14 -1.89 -4.14
N TYR A 274 -9.86 -1.90 -2.83
CA TYR A 274 -10.56 -2.76 -1.88
C TYR A 274 -11.66 -1.97 -1.18
N PHE A 275 -12.91 -2.34 -1.44
CA PHE A 275 -14.03 -1.86 -0.63
C PHE A 275 -14.05 -2.63 0.68
N GLN A 276 -14.07 -1.93 1.82
CA GLN A 276 -14.29 -2.56 3.11
C GLN A 276 -15.71 -3.13 3.13
N ARG A 277 -15.83 -4.45 3.01
CA ARG A 277 -17.11 -5.15 3.03
C ARG A 277 -17.53 -5.43 4.47
N ASN A 278 -18.82 -5.32 4.72
CA ASN A 278 -19.46 -5.73 5.95
C ASN A 278 -19.48 -7.28 6.03
N PRO A 279 -18.71 -7.90 6.94
CA PRO A 279 -18.65 -9.35 7.04
C PRO A 279 -20.00 -9.99 7.37
N PHE A 280 -20.91 -9.27 8.05
CA PHE A 280 -22.25 -9.77 8.37
C PHE A 280 -23.11 -9.98 7.13
N VAL A 281 -22.98 -9.13 6.10
CA VAL A 281 -23.70 -9.28 4.83
C VAL A 281 -23.25 -10.55 4.12
N LYS A 282 -21.92 -10.77 4.03
CA LYS A 282 -21.37 -11.98 3.43
C LYS A 282 -21.81 -13.24 4.19
N ALA A 283 -21.68 -13.24 5.51
CA ALA A 283 -22.05 -14.38 6.34
C ALA A 283 -23.54 -14.72 6.22
N TRP A 284 -24.41 -13.70 6.29
CA TRP A 284 -25.85 -13.89 6.18
C TRP A 284 -26.26 -14.45 4.81
N VAL A 285 -25.69 -13.94 3.71
CA VAL A 285 -26.00 -14.42 2.35
C VAL A 285 -25.60 -15.88 2.16
N LEU A 286 -24.44 -16.28 2.68
CA LEU A 286 -23.97 -17.67 2.61
C LEU A 286 -24.80 -18.62 3.48
N GLN A 287 -25.21 -18.19 4.68
CA GLN A 287 -26.10 -18.97 5.52
C GLN A 287 -27.49 -19.12 4.88
N ASN A 288 -28.04 -18.03 4.36
CA ASN A 288 -29.37 -18.02 3.75
C ASN A 288 -29.41 -18.82 2.43
N SER A 289 -28.28 -18.95 1.72
CA SER A 289 -28.22 -19.77 0.51
C SER A 289 -28.16 -21.27 0.80
N ASN A 290 -27.83 -21.67 2.03
CA ASN A 290 -27.71 -23.06 2.46
C ASN A 290 -26.88 -23.92 1.51
N GLY A 291 -25.77 -23.37 1.01
CA GLY A 291 -24.89 -24.06 0.06
C GLY A 291 -25.43 -24.18 -1.36
N ILE A 292 -26.55 -23.55 -1.70
CA ILE A 292 -27.15 -23.58 -3.04
C ILE A 292 -26.86 -22.28 -3.79
N CYS A 293 -26.42 -22.38 -5.04
CA CYS A 293 -26.23 -21.22 -5.91
C CYS A 293 -27.57 -20.58 -6.27
N GLU A 294 -27.73 -19.28 -6.01
CA GLU A 294 -29.00 -18.57 -6.20
C GLU A 294 -29.34 -18.32 -7.69
N VAL A 295 -28.38 -18.52 -8.61
CA VAL A 295 -28.63 -18.48 -10.06
C VAL A 295 -29.06 -19.85 -10.57
N CYS A 296 -28.19 -20.86 -10.48
CA CYS A 296 -28.43 -22.15 -11.14
C CYS A 296 -29.14 -23.21 -10.28
N ASN A 297 -29.41 -22.92 -8.99
CA ASN A 297 -30.04 -23.85 -8.04
C ASN A 297 -29.28 -25.16 -7.84
N LYS A 298 -27.99 -25.19 -8.15
CA LYS A 298 -27.13 -26.34 -7.86
C LYS A 298 -26.40 -26.13 -6.55
N ASP A 299 -26.08 -27.23 -5.89
CA ASP A 299 -25.21 -27.23 -4.72
C ASP A 299 -23.85 -26.60 -5.04
N ALA A 300 -23.19 -26.11 -3.99
CA ALA A 300 -21.83 -25.62 -4.08
C ALA A 300 -20.92 -26.71 -4.68
N PRO A 301 -19.98 -26.33 -5.55
CA PRO A 301 -19.19 -27.30 -6.30
C PRO A 301 -18.23 -28.13 -5.43
N PHE A 302 -17.90 -27.63 -4.23
CA PHE A 302 -17.02 -28.28 -3.25
C PHE A 302 -17.14 -27.58 -1.90
N ASN A 303 -16.52 -28.18 -0.86
CA ASN A 303 -16.40 -27.59 0.46
C ASN A 303 -15.01 -27.00 0.70
N THR A 304 -14.91 -25.96 1.54
CA THR A 304 -13.65 -25.41 2.02
C THR A 304 -12.91 -26.41 2.91
N ASP A 305 -11.65 -26.13 3.21
CA ASP A 305 -10.86 -26.86 4.20
C ASP A 305 -11.48 -26.85 5.60
N GLN A 306 -12.33 -25.86 5.89
CA GLN A 306 -13.14 -25.79 7.12
C GLN A 306 -14.50 -26.47 7.02
N GLY A 307 -14.79 -27.15 5.89
CA GLY A 307 -16.02 -27.91 5.70
C GLY A 307 -17.24 -27.08 5.26
N GLU A 308 -17.07 -25.80 4.95
CA GLU A 308 -18.15 -24.91 4.51
C GLU A 308 -18.40 -25.01 3.00
N PHE A 309 -19.63 -24.82 2.54
CA PHE A 309 -19.95 -24.81 1.10
C PHE A 309 -19.26 -23.64 0.37
N PHE A 310 -18.54 -23.91 -0.73
CA PHE A 310 -17.86 -22.86 -1.49
C PHE A 310 -18.82 -22.09 -2.43
N LEU A 311 -19.27 -20.92 -1.98
CA LEU A 311 -19.99 -19.94 -2.80
C LEU A 311 -19.37 -18.55 -2.65
N GLU A 312 -19.44 -17.76 -3.72
CA GLU A 312 -18.96 -16.39 -3.79
C GLU A 312 -20.12 -15.41 -3.64
N VAL A 313 -19.95 -14.37 -2.81
CA VAL A 313 -20.96 -13.30 -2.67
C VAL A 313 -20.68 -12.19 -3.66
N HIS A 314 -21.59 -12.05 -4.63
CA HIS A 314 -21.54 -11.11 -5.73
C HIS A 314 -22.52 -9.94 -5.52
N HIS A 315 -22.08 -8.72 -5.81
CA HIS A 315 -22.95 -7.54 -5.82
C HIS A 315 -23.60 -7.34 -7.19
N ILE A 316 -24.94 -7.32 -7.24
CA ILE A 316 -25.70 -7.14 -8.48
C ILE A 316 -25.36 -5.79 -9.12
N LYS A 317 -25.45 -4.70 -8.35
CA LYS A 317 -24.80 -3.43 -8.67
C LYS A 317 -23.41 -3.43 -8.02
N ALA A 318 -22.37 -3.48 -8.83
CA ALA A 318 -21.00 -3.49 -8.34
C ALA A 318 -20.69 -2.29 -7.43
N LEU A 319 -19.93 -2.52 -6.35
CA LEU A 319 -19.48 -1.46 -5.43
C LEU A 319 -18.73 -0.33 -6.15
N SER A 320 -17.91 -0.67 -7.16
CA SER A 320 -17.22 0.31 -8.01
C SER A 320 -18.12 1.20 -8.86
N LYS A 321 -19.40 0.82 -9.01
CA LYS A 321 -20.43 1.59 -9.69
C LYS A 321 -21.42 2.24 -8.70
N GLY A 322 -21.03 2.36 -7.43
CA GLY A 322 -21.87 2.94 -6.38
C GLY A 322 -23.01 2.01 -5.93
N GLY A 323 -22.82 0.69 -6.02
CA GLY A 323 -23.73 -0.26 -5.38
C GLY A 323 -23.51 -0.32 -3.87
N SER A 324 -24.56 -0.63 -3.12
CA SER A 324 -24.46 -0.76 -1.66
C SER A 324 -23.96 -2.15 -1.25
N ASP A 325 -23.30 -2.26 -0.10
CA ASP A 325 -22.93 -3.54 0.48
C ASP A 325 -24.02 -4.03 1.44
N THR A 326 -25.17 -4.45 0.88
CA THR A 326 -26.33 -4.92 1.64
C THR A 326 -26.85 -6.25 1.12
N ILE A 327 -27.71 -6.91 1.91
CA ILE A 327 -28.36 -8.15 1.50
C ILE A 327 -29.27 -7.93 0.29
N GLU A 328 -29.83 -6.74 0.08
CA GLU A 328 -30.67 -6.46 -1.09
C GLU A 328 -29.89 -6.34 -2.41
N ASN A 329 -28.58 -6.11 -2.34
CA ASN A 329 -27.72 -5.96 -3.52
C ASN A 329 -26.74 -7.14 -3.71
N THR A 330 -26.83 -8.20 -2.91
CA THR A 330 -25.85 -9.30 -2.93
C THR A 330 -26.49 -10.66 -3.16
N ILE A 331 -25.78 -11.59 -3.79
CA ILE A 331 -26.24 -12.96 -4.05
C ILE A 331 -25.10 -13.97 -3.90
N ALA A 332 -25.42 -15.20 -3.52
CA ALA A 332 -24.50 -16.32 -3.42
C ALA A 332 -24.44 -17.09 -4.75
N LEU A 333 -23.24 -17.20 -5.32
CA LEU A 333 -23.01 -17.82 -6.63
C LEU A 333 -21.94 -18.90 -6.58
N CYS A 334 -22.11 -19.95 -7.38
CA CYS A 334 -21.00 -20.83 -7.68
C CYS A 334 -20.00 -20.14 -8.63
N PRO A 335 -18.74 -20.59 -8.69
CA PRO A 335 -17.70 -19.96 -9.52
C PRO A 335 -18.04 -19.89 -11.01
N ASN A 336 -18.84 -20.83 -11.50
CA ASN A 336 -19.25 -20.86 -12.91
C ASN A 336 -20.29 -19.77 -13.20
N CYS A 337 -21.34 -19.66 -12.37
CA CYS A 337 -22.34 -18.61 -12.53
C CYS A 337 -21.75 -17.22 -12.25
N HIS A 338 -20.82 -17.12 -11.29
CA HIS A 338 -20.14 -15.86 -11.01
C HIS A 338 -19.34 -15.37 -12.23
N ARG A 339 -18.57 -16.26 -12.88
CA ARG A 339 -17.88 -15.94 -14.14
C ARG A 339 -18.84 -15.63 -15.29
N GLU A 340 -19.94 -16.37 -15.41
CA GLU A 340 -20.94 -16.13 -16.48
C GLU A 340 -21.61 -14.75 -16.34
N ILE A 341 -21.86 -14.26 -15.13
CA ILE A 341 -22.37 -12.90 -14.93
C ILE A 341 -21.33 -11.84 -15.35
N HIS A 342 -20.04 -12.08 -15.15
CA HIS A 342 -19.00 -11.14 -15.55
C HIS A 342 -18.70 -11.16 -17.05
N HIS A 343 -18.71 -12.35 -17.68
CA HIS A 343 -18.13 -12.56 -19.02
C HIS A 343 -19.06 -13.27 -20.01
N GLY A 344 -20.14 -13.89 -19.55
CA GLY A 344 -21.02 -14.71 -20.36
C GLY A 344 -22.00 -13.90 -21.21
N THR A 345 -22.40 -14.48 -22.34
CA THR A 345 -23.40 -13.89 -23.26
C THR A 345 -24.80 -13.81 -22.66
N ASN A 346 -25.09 -14.63 -21.64
CA ASN A 346 -26.40 -14.69 -20.98
C ASN A 346 -26.57 -13.70 -19.82
N ARG A 347 -25.57 -12.86 -19.54
CA ARG A 347 -25.57 -11.94 -18.39
C ARG A 347 -26.90 -11.21 -18.18
N LEU A 348 -27.44 -10.56 -19.22
CA LEU A 348 -28.67 -9.78 -19.11
C LEU A 348 -29.88 -10.65 -18.73
N LYS A 349 -29.98 -11.86 -19.31
CA LYS A 349 -31.04 -12.81 -18.97
C LYS A 349 -30.93 -13.29 -17.52
N ILE A 350 -29.71 -13.49 -17.02
CA ILE A 350 -29.46 -13.86 -15.63
C ILE A 350 -29.86 -12.72 -14.70
N GLU A 351 -29.40 -11.49 -14.97
CA GLU A 351 -29.73 -10.29 -14.17
C GLU A 351 -31.26 -10.07 -14.10
N GLU A 352 -31.99 -10.19 -15.21
CA GLU A 352 -33.45 -10.07 -15.23
C GLU A 352 -34.16 -11.19 -14.48
N GLY A 353 -33.65 -12.43 -14.56
CA GLY A 353 -34.20 -13.59 -13.87
C GLY A 353 -34.05 -13.51 -12.35
N LEU A 354 -32.95 -12.91 -11.87
CA LEU A 354 -32.65 -12.76 -10.45
C LEU A 354 -33.78 -12.03 -9.71
N PHE A 355 -34.19 -10.84 -10.21
CA PHE A 355 -35.20 -10.00 -9.55
C PHE A 355 -36.58 -10.64 -9.46
N LYS A 356 -36.88 -11.61 -10.33
CA LYS A 356 -38.14 -12.38 -10.28
C LYS A 356 -38.09 -13.53 -9.27
N LYS A 357 -36.90 -14.10 -9.08
CA LYS A 357 -36.70 -15.35 -8.35
C LYS A 357 -36.34 -15.14 -6.87
N ILE A 358 -35.65 -14.04 -6.56
CA ILE A 358 -35.11 -13.78 -5.23
C ILE A 358 -35.86 -12.57 -4.62
N PRO A 359 -36.78 -12.78 -3.67
CA PRO A 359 -37.64 -11.70 -3.17
C PRO A 359 -36.88 -10.58 -2.43
N ARG A 360 -35.74 -10.91 -1.83
CA ARG A 360 -34.97 -9.95 -1.00
C ARG A 360 -34.19 -8.92 -1.82
N ILE A 361 -33.87 -9.19 -3.08
CA ILE A 361 -33.01 -8.28 -3.84
C ILE A 361 -33.80 -7.11 -4.41
N LYS A 362 -33.20 -5.93 -4.43
CA LYS A 362 -33.83 -4.69 -4.93
C LYS A 362 -32.94 -4.03 -5.96
N LYS A 363 -33.55 -3.51 -7.01
CA LYS A 363 -32.81 -2.79 -8.04
C LYS A 363 -32.40 -1.42 -7.49
N GLU A 364 -31.10 -1.18 -7.45
CA GLU A 364 -30.53 0.11 -7.06
C GLU A 364 -30.41 1.03 -8.28
N ASN A 365 -30.67 2.33 -8.07
CA ASN A 365 -30.56 3.36 -9.10
C ASN A 365 -29.13 3.69 -9.45
#